data_AF-A0A2J6SGD7-F1
#
_entry.id   AF-A0A2J6SGD7-F1
#
_cell.length_a   1.000
_cell.length_b   1.000
_cell.length_c   1.000
_cell.angle_alpha   90.00
_cell.angle_beta   90.00
_cell.angle_gamma   90.00
#
_symmetry.space_group_name_H-M   'P 1'
#
loop_
_entity.id
_entity.type
_entity.pdbx_description
1 polymer ?
#
loop_
_entity_poly.entity_id
_entity_poly.type
_entity_poly.pdbx_seq_one_letter_code
_entity_poly.pdbx_strand_id
1 'polypeptide(L)'
;MDIVTCHCLKCQSELGRFRNSWNGIGNTYFSPVHPPLSVNGVESTGDIYEAAQGSQIEDSLLQDLACAVCQHVLGLRCDSAPDSHLLQHLNLPGSEGSGLLIFYFENL
;
A
#
# COMPACT_ATOMS: atom_id res chain seq x y z
N MET A 1 19.78 -0.40 -8.21
CA MET A 1 18.36 -0.63 -7.84
C MET A 1 17.57 0.42 -8.57
N ASP A 2 16.68 0.00 -9.47
CA ASP A 2 15.99 0.91 -10.37
C ASP A 2 14.81 1.61 -9.69
N ILE A 3 14.47 2.79 -10.20
CA ILE A 3 13.31 3.56 -9.77
C ILE A 3 12.21 3.35 -10.80
N VAL A 4 11.02 3.00 -10.33
CA VAL A 4 9.82 2.84 -11.16
C VAL A 4 8.81 3.92 -10.81
N THR A 5 8.15 4.46 -11.84
CA THR A 5 6.99 5.33 -11.68
C THR A 5 5.74 4.48 -11.85
N CYS A 6 4.95 4.37 -10.79
CA CYS A 6 3.70 3.62 -10.79
C CYS A 6 2.56 4.52 -11.30
N HIS A 7 1.69 3.95 -12.13
CA HIS A 7 0.53 4.64 -12.70
C HIS A 7 -0.75 3.87 -12.39
N CYS A 8 -1.87 4.58 -12.29
CA CYS A 8 -3.18 3.95 -12.14
C CYS A 8 -3.53 3.16 -13.40
N LEU A 9 -3.80 1.87 -13.30
CA LEU A 9 -4.18 1.07 -14.47
C LEU A 9 -5.45 1.59 -15.17
N LYS A 10 -6.40 2.15 -14.40
CA LYS A 10 -7.68 2.63 -14.93
C LYS A 10 -7.59 3.97 -15.67
N CYS A 11 -6.85 4.95 -15.15
CA CYS A 11 -6.81 6.31 -15.70
C CYS A 11 -5.42 6.80 -16.10
N GLN A 12 -4.39 5.99 -15.90
CA GLN A 12 -2.99 6.25 -16.24
C GLN A 12 -2.37 7.47 -15.53
N SER A 13 -3.01 8.02 -14.49
CA SER A 13 -2.42 9.05 -13.65
C SER A 13 -1.22 8.51 -12.86
N GLU A 14 -0.19 9.33 -12.66
CA GLU A 14 0.95 8.98 -11.80
C GLU A 14 0.48 8.81 -10.36
N LEU A 15 0.84 7.68 -9.74
CA LEU A 15 0.55 7.36 -8.33
C LEU A 15 1.71 7.78 -7.43
N GLY A 16 2.93 7.52 -7.89
CA GLY A 16 4.15 7.78 -7.14
C GLY A 16 5.37 7.07 -7.72
N ARG A 17 6.50 7.27 -7.05
CA ARG A 17 7.79 6.72 -7.45
C ARG A 17 8.34 5.81 -6.36
N PHE A 18 8.76 4.63 -6.75
CA PHE A 18 9.17 3.56 -5.85
C PHE A 18 10.52 3.01 -6.28
N ARG A 19 11.27 2.46 -5.32
CA ARG A 19 12.36 1.55 -5.67
C ARG A 19 11.74 0.24 -6.12
N ASN A 20 12.24 -0.33 -7.22
CA ASN A 20 11.75 -1.60 -7.74
C ASN A 20 12.22 -2.77 -6.87
N SER A 21 11.62 -2.88 -5.68
CA SER A 21 11.90 -3.88 -4.67
C SER A 21 10.65 -4.06 -3.82
N TRP A 22 10.06 -5.24 -3.89
CA TRP A 22 8.72 -5.52 -3.37
C TRP A 22 8.74 -6.81 -2.54
N ASN A 23 8.04 -6.79 -1.40
CA ASN A 23 7.69 -7.95 -0.61
C ASN A 23 6.33 -8.46 -1.08
N GLY A 24 6.23 -9.75 -1.38
CA GLY A 24 4.93 -10.40 -1.57
C GLY A 24 4.26 -10.65 -0.23
N ILE A 25 2.97 -10.31 -0.13
CA ILE A 25 2.09 -10.61 1.00
C ILE A 25 0.98 -11.51 0.46
N GLY A 26 0.96 -12.78 0.88
CA GLY A 26 0.10 -13.77 0.25
C GLY A 26 0.35 -13.89 -1.26
N ASN A 27 -0.72 -13.99 -2.05
CA ASN A 27 -0.64 -14.25 -3.49
C ASN A 27 -0.87 -13.03 -4.38
N THR A 28 -1.56 -12.00 -3.89
CA THR A 28 -2.07 -10.89 -4.72
C THR A 28 -1.60 -9.52 -4.25
N TYR A 29 -1.02 -9.44 -3.07
CA TYR A 29 -0.64 -8.20 -2.43
C TYR A 29 0.87 -8.01 -2.43
N PHE A 30 1.31 -6.80 -2.72
CA PHE A 30 2.72 -6.45 -2.65
C PHE A 30 2.93 -5.16 -1.88
N SER A 31 4.04 -5.14 -1.17
CA SER A 31 4.44 -4.10 -0.25
C SER A 31 5.83 -3.62 -0.67
N PRO A 32 6.10 -2.31 -0.80
CA PRO A 32 7.44 -1.87 -1.15
C PRO A 32 8.42 -2.22 -0.03
N VAL A 33 9.61 -2.71 -0.35
CA VAL A 33 10.65 -3.03 0.65
C VAL A 33 11.21 -1.77 1.30
N HIS A 34 11.16 -0.66 0.57
CA HIS A 34 11.67 0.64 0.99
C HIS A 34 10.55 1.67 1.02
N PRO A 35 10.69 2.72 1.85
CA PRO A 35 9.79 3.86 1.77
C PRO A 35 9.73 4.41 0.34
N PRO A 36 8.53 4.80 -0.13
CA PRO A 36 8.37 5.42 -1.43
C PRO A 36 9.20 6.70 -1.55
N LEU A 37 9.65 7.03 -2.76
CA LEU A 37 10.37 8.28 -3.02
C LEU A 37 9.40 9.46 -3.12
N SER A 38 8.21 9.22 -3.67
CA SER A 38 7.10 10.18 -3.73
C SER A 38 5.77 9.45 -3.85
N VAL A 39 4.73 9.95 -3.19
CA VAL A 39 3.37 9.39 -3.23
C VAL A 39 2.39 10.55 -3.23
N ASN A 40 1.84 10.87 -4.40
CA ASN A 40 0.98 12.04 -4.59
C ASN A 40 -0.34 11.71 -5.30
N GLY A 41 -0.46 10.53 -5.91
CA GLY A 41 -1.62 10.14 -6.71
C GLY A 41 -2.54 9.12 -6.04
N VAL A 42 -2.38 8.90 -4.73
CA VAL A 42 -3.21 7.98 -3.95
C VAL A 42 -3.79 8.67 -2.74
N GLU A 43 -4.94 8.20 -2.29
CA GLU A 43 -5.58 8.66 -1.07
C GLU A 43 -6.31 7.51 -0.37
N SER A 44 -6.49 7.65 0.95
CA SER A 44 -7.32 6.74 1.73
C SER A 44 -8.80 6.97 1.43
N THR A 45 -9.58 5.91 1.29
CA THR A 45 -11.02 5.97 1.06
C THR A 45 -11.74 4.89 1.89
N GLY A 46 -13.03 5.12 2.16
CA GLY A 46 -13.84 4.20 2.96
C GLY A 46 -13.49 4.12 4.45
N ASP A 47 -14.13 3.18 5.12
CA ASP A 47 -13.96 2.94 6.56
C ASP A 47 -12.74 2.07 6.86
N ILE A 48 -12.19 2.21 8.07
CA ILE A 48 -11.14 1.32 8.59
C ILE A 48 -11.79 0.01 9.04
N TYR A 49 -11.20 -1.13 8.67
CA TYR A 49 -11.71 -2.46 8.99
C TYR A 49 -10.59 -3.43 9.38
N GLU A 50 -10.96 -4.48 10.11
CA GLU A 50 -10.02 -5.53 10.52
C GLU A 50 -9.66 -6.43 9.33
N ALA A 51 -8.37 -6.73 9.22
CA ALA A 51 -7.88 -7.70 8.26
C ALA A 51 -8.55 -9.07 8.44
N ALA A 52 -8.64 -9.83 7.34
CA ALA A 52 -9.25 -11.14 7.36
C ALA A 52 -8.51 -12.11 8.31
N GLN A 53 -9.28 -12.83 9.13
CA GLN A 53 -8.76 -13.86 10.03
C GLN A 53 -8.03 -14.97 9.26
N GLY A 54 -6.92 -15.45 9.81
CA GLY A 54 -6.05 -16.45 9.18
C GLY A 54 -5.19 -15.92 8.02
N SER A 55 -5.18 -14.61 7.76
CA SER A 55 -4.29 -14.00 6.78
C SER A 55 -2.94 -13.62 7.38
N GLN A 56 -1.92 -13.40 6.52
CA GLN A 56 -0.60 -12.90 6.96
C GLN A 56 -0.65 -11.47 7.53
N ILE A 57 -1.82 -10.82 7.45
CA ILE A 57 -2.07 -9.47 7.92
C ILE A 57 -3.18 -9.41 8.97
N GLU A 58 -3.54 -10.55 9.56
CA GLU A 58 -4.50 -10.64 10.66
C GLU A 58 -4.15 -9.68 11.82
N ASP A 59 -5.16 -9.32 12.60
CA ASP A 59 -5.06 -8.36 13.72
C ASP A 59 -4.60 -6.94 13.33
N SER A 60 -4.53 -6.64 12.03
CA SER A 60 -4.21 -5.30 11.52
C SER A 60 -5.47 -4.55 11.12
N LEU A 61 -5.47 -3.23 11.34
CA LEU A 61 -6.50 -2.32 10.84
C LEU A 61 -6.09 -1.82 9.46
N LEU A 62 -6.97 -2.00 8.48
CA LEU A 62 -6.75 -1.68 7.08
C LEU A 62 -7.79 -0.65 6.62
N GLN A 63 -7.42 0.15 5.63
CA GLN A 63 -8.31 1.06 4.93
C GLN A 63 -8.06 0.97 3.44
N ASP A 64 -9.10 1.12 2.62
CA ASP A 64 -8.93 1.13 1.18
C ASP A 64 -8.07 2.32 0.73
N LEU A 65 -7.21 2.06 -0.25
CA LEU A 65 -6.42 3.06 -0.93
C LEU A 65 -6.93 3.20 -2.36
N ALA A 66 -7.28 4.42 -2.76
CA ALA A 66 -7.77 4.71 -4.10
C ALA A 66 -6.86 5.68 -4.85
N CYS A 67 -7.01 5.67 -6.18
CA CYS A 67 -6.44 6.69 -7.05
C CYS A 67 -7.12 8.04 -6.80
N ALA A 68 -6.35 9.06 -6.44
CA ALA A 68 -6.86 10.40 -6.15
C ALA A 68 -7.60 11.07 -7.33
N VAL A 69 -7.35 10.59 -8.56
CA VAL A 69 -7.97 11.15 -9.78
C VAL A 69 -9.29 10.45 -10.12
N CYS A 70 -9.33 9.11 -10.09
CA CYS A 70 -10.45 8.34 -10.62
C CYS A 70 -11.20 7.49 -9.60
N GLN A 71 -10.81 7.57 -8.31
CA GLN A 71 -11.41 6.83 -7.19
C GLN A 71 -11.37 5.30 -7.35
N HIS A 72 -10.54 4.78 -8.26
CA HIS A 72 -10.36 3.34 -8.38
C HIS A 72 -9.55 2.81 -7.21
N VAL A 73 -10.06 1.79 -6.51
CA VAL A 73 -9.33 1.11 -5.44
C VAL A 73 -8.08 0.43 -6.03
N LEU A 74 -6.94 0.74 -5.45
CA LEU A 74 -5.60 0.27 -5.87
C LEU A 74 -5.04 -0.77 -4.90
N GLY A 75 -5.57 -0.83 -3.68
CA GLY A 75 -5.06 -1.68 -2.62
C GLY A 75 -5.45 -1.16 -1.25
N LEU A 76 -4.62 -1.43 -0.25
CA LEU A 76 -4.92 -1.21 1.17
C LEU A 76 -3.81 -0.40 1.84
N ARG A 77 -4.21 0.46 2.78
CA ARG A 77 -3.33 1.13 3.73
C ARG A 77 -3.47 0.44 5.07
N CYS A 78 -2.35 0.05 5.68
CA CYS A 78 -2.34 -0.33 7.09
C CYS A 78 -2.43 0.93 7.95
N ASP A 79 -3.45 1.02 8.82
CA ASP A 79 -3.64 2.10 9.79
C ASP A 79 -2.92 1.77 11.10
N SER A 80 -3.14 0.56 11.62
CA SER A 80 -2.41 0.04 12.77
C SER A 80 -2.18 -1.46 12.65
N ALA A 81 -1.12 -1.95 13.28
CA ALA A 81 -0.80 -3.37 13.37
C ALA A 81 -0.16 -3.66 14.73
N PRO A 82 -0.24 -4.90 15.24
CA PRO A 82 0.36 -5.29 16.51
C PRO A 82 1.88 -5.10 16.53
N ASP A 83 2.45 -4.94 17.72
CA ASP A 83 3.90 -4.90 17.89
C ASP A 83 4.53 -6.21 17.40
N SER A 84 5.61 -6.12 16.60
CA SER A 84 6.28 -7.22 15.87
C SER A 84 5.61 -7.72 14.58
N HIS A 85 4.56 -7.04 14.11
CA HIS A 85 3.86 -7.43 12.89
C HIS A 85 4.63 -7.02 11.60
N LEU A 86 4.48 -7.80 10.51
CA LEU A 86 5.15 -7.58 9.21
C LEU A 86 4.97 -6.14 8.69
N LEU A 87 3.83 -5.53 9.00
CA LEU A 87 3.40 -4.21 8.51
C LEU A 87 4.05 -3.02 9.25
N GLN A 88 4.77 -3.27 10.36
CA GLN A 88 5.30 -2.21 11.23
C GLN A 88 6.50 -1.46 10.61
N HIS A 89 7.21 -2.06 9.66
CA HIS A 89 8.48 -1.52 9.14
C HIS A 89 8.34 -0.53 7.97
N LEU A 90 7.12 -0.26 7.50
CA LEU A 90 6.92 0.52 6.28
C LEU A 90 6.14 1.80 6.58
N ASN A 91 6.91 2.86 6.77
CA ASN A 91 6.41 4.22 7.00
C ASN A 91 6.41 5.00 5.68
N LEU A 92 5.31 5.71 5.42
CA LEU A 92 5.28 6.70 4.36
C LEU A 92 5.98 7.97 4.82
N PRO A 93 6.76 8.64 3.94
CA PRO A 93 7.29 9.95 4.26
C PRO A 93 6.13 10.92 4.50
N GLY A 94 5.97 11.39 5.73
CA GLY A 94 4.94 12.37 6.11
C GLY A 94 3.72 11.80 6.83
N SER A 95 3.64 10.49 7.11
CA SER A 95 2.65 9.93 8.03
C SER A 95 3.28 9.71 9.41
N GLU A 96 2.80 10.43 10.43
CA GLU A 96 3.05 10.07 11.83
C GLU A 96 2.27 8.80 12.13
N GLY A 97 2.87 7.64 11.84
CA GLY A 97 2.22 6.34 12.04
C GLY A 97 2.41 5.41 10.84
N SER A 98 2.62 4.15 11.18
CA SER A 98 2.68 2.97 10.31
C SER A 98 1.70 3.07 9.16
N GLY A 99 2.20 3.09 7.93
CA GLY A 99 1.40 3.29 6.74
C GLY A 99 1.92 2.41 5.62
N LEU A 100 1.68 1.10 5.70
CA LEU A 100 2.03 0.22 4.59
C LEU A 100 1.02 0.41 3.46
N LEU A 101 1.50 0.87 2.30
CA LEU A 101 0.78 0.74 1.03
C LEU A 101 0.92 -0.69 0.52
N ILE A 102 -0.18 -1.42 0.56
CA ILE A 102 -0.33 -2.73 -0.04
C ILE A 102 -1.00 -2.51 -1.38
N PHE A 103 -0.31 -2.72 -2.49
CA PHE A 103 -0.90 -2.58 -3.81
C PHE A 103 -1.34 -3.94 -4.35
N TYR A 104 -2.44 -3.92 -5.11
CA TYR A 104 -2.78 -4.99 -6.02
C TYR A 104 -1.92 -4.83 -7.28
N PHE A 105 -1.02 -5.77 -7.55
CA PHE A 105 -0.35 -5.85 -8.84
C PHE A 105 -0.99 -6.98 -9.65
N GLU A 106 -1.95 -6.64 -10.51
CA GLU A 106 -2.35 -7.55 -11.58
C GLU A 106 -1.28 -7.49 -12.69
N ASN A 107 -0.47 -8.54 -12.79
CA ASN A 107 0.61 -8.76 -13.77
C ASN A 107 1.86 -7.88 -13.61
N LEU A 108 2.76 -8.32 -12.73
CA LEU A 108 4.21 -8.20 -12.97
C LEU A 108 4.69 -9.35 -13.85
#